data_AF-W1J9M0-F1
#
_entry.id   AF-W1J9M0-F1
#
_cell.length_a   1.000
_cell.length_b   1.000
_cell.length_c   1.000
_cell.angle_alpha   90.00
_cell.angle_beta   90.00
_cell.angle_gamma   90.00
#
_symmetry.space_group_name_H-M   'P 1'
#
loop_
_entity.id
_entity.type
_entity.pdbx_description
1 polymer ?
#
loop_
_entity_poly.entity_id
_entity_poly.type
_entity_poly.pdbx_seq_one_letter_code
_entity_poly.pdbx_strand_id
1 'polypeptide(L)'
;MCLLRKYLPKEISIHYAIKANPFVPLVHHLSQKVEGFDVASANEMALALNTGVSPEDISFAGPGKTDEELKRAISAQMLLNVESLSELQRIQLWSEKLGLCARVSLRINPDYNLNSSGMKMGGGHVNLVWMPLMFLMH
;
A
#
# COMPACT_ATOMS: atom_id res chain seq x y z
N MET A 1 -12.75 19.56 -4.66
CA MET A 1 -12.97 18.12 -4.41
C MET A 1 -12.93 17.38 -5.75
N CYS A 2 -12.25 16.23 -5.83
CA CYS A 2 -12.20 15.40 -7.04
C CYS A 2 -13.60 14.88 -7.38
N LEU A 3 -13.99 14.85 -8.67
CA LEU A 3 -15.32 14.39 -9.11
C LEU A 3 -15.62 12.97 -8.61
N LEU A 4 -14.61 12.10 -8.57
CA LEU A 4 -14.72 10.73 -8.06
C LEU A 4 -15.19 10.68 -6.60
N ARG A 5 -14.71 11.60 -5.76
CA ARG A 5 -15.08 11.66 -4.32
C ARG A 5 -16.56 11.95 -4.12
N LYS A 6 -17.24 12.56 -5.10
CA LYS A 6 -18.68 12.82 -5.04
C LYS A 6 -19.51 11.54 -5.07
N TYR A 7 -19.00 10.48 -5.70
CA TYR A 7 -19.73 9.24 -5.95
C TYR A 7 -19.28 8.07 -5.07
N LEU A 8 -18.17 8.21 -4.34
CA LEU A 8 -17.68 7.18 -3.45
C LEU A 8 -18.22 7.35 -2.02
N PRO A 9 -18.62 6.25 -1.35
CA PRO A 9 -18.91 6.24 0.09
C PRO A 9 -17.74 6.79 0.90
N LYS A 10 -18.03 7.30 2.09
CA LYS A 10 -17.00 7.98 2.90
C LYS A 10 -15.91 7.04 3.39
N GLU A 11 -16.26 5.77 3.51
CA GLU A 11 -15.47 4.65 4.01
C GLU A 11 -14.41 4.18 2.99
N ILE A 12 -14.49 4.65 1.74
CA ILE A 12 -13.50 4.35 0.71
C ILE A 12 -12.45 5.45 0.66
N SER A 13 -11.19 5.09 0.89
CA SER A 13 -10.04 5.98 0.69
C SER A 13 -9.57 5.93 -0.76
N ILE A 14 -9.19 7.09 -1.30
CA ILE A 14 -8.62 7.22 -2.64
C ILE A 14 -7.12 7.39 -2.48
N HIS A 15 -6.35 6.44 -3.01
CA HIS A 15 -4.90 6.51 -3.05
C HIS A 15 -4.43 6.69 -4.48
N TYR A 16 -3.59 7.70 -4.73
CA TYR A 16 -3.03 7.92 -6.06
C TYR A 16 -1.76 7.08 -6.26
N ALA A 17 -1.71 6.28 -7.32
CA ALA A 17 -0.51 5.53 -7.67
C ALA A 17 0.52 6.43 -8.35
N ILE A 18 1.63 6.72 -7.66
CA ILE A 18 2.66 7.66 -8.16
C ILE A 18 3.27 7.16 -9.48
N LYS A 19 3.43 5.85 -9.63
CA LYS A 19 3.88 5.20 -10.88
C LYS A 19 3.09 5.59 -12.14
N ALA A 20 1.84 6.06 -11.98
CA ALA A 20 1.02 6.52 -13.10
C ALA A 20 1.56 7.82 -13.72
N ASN A 21 2.02 8.75 -12.88
CA ASN A 21 2.71 9.97 -13.30
C ASN A 21 3.43 10.59 -12.08
N PRO A 22 4.77 10.49 -12.00
CA PRO A 22 5.56 10.97 -10.87
C PRO A 22 5.94 12.46 -10.98
N PHE A 23 5.31 13.23 -11.87
CA PHE A 23 5.60 14.66 -12.02
C PHE A 23 5.37 15.41 -10.70
N VAL A 24 6.44 15.92 -10.10
CA VAL A 24 6.45 16.45 -8.72
C VAL A 24 5.35 17.47 -8.45
N PRO A 25 5.13 18.51 -9.30
CA PRO A 25 4.04 19.46 -9.07
C PRO A 25 2.64 18.84 -9.09
N LEU A 26 2.42 17.80 -9.91
CA LEU A 26 1.16 17.06 -9.94
C LEU A 26 0.95 16.28 -8.64
N VAL A 27 1.97 15.57 -8.16
CA VAL A 27 1.88 14.79 -6.93
C VAL A 27 1.61 15.70 -5.72
N HIS A 28 2.31 16.85 -5.63
CA HIS A 28 2.00 17.88 -4.62
C HIS A 28 0.59 18.46 -4.76
N HIS A 29 0.08 18.65 -5.98
CA HIS A 29 -1.29 19.12 -6.18
C HIS A 29 -2.33 18.07 -5.75
N LEU A 30 -2.04 16.79 -6.00
CA LEU A 30 -2.91 15.67 -5.66
C LEU A 30 -2.94 15.37 -4.17
N SER A 31 -1.86 15.64 -3.42
CA SER A 31 -1.83 15.44 -1.96
C SER A 31 -2.93 16.20 -1.21
N GLN A 32 -3.49 17.25 -1.82
CA GLN A 32 -4.60 18.03 -1.28
C GLN A 32 -5.99 17.53 -1.73
N LYS A 33 -6.06 16.43 -2.49
CA LYS A 33 -7.28 15.92 -3.14
C LYS A 33 -7.54 14.44 -2.95
N VAL A 34 -6.54 13.69 -2.49
CA VAL A 34 -6.60 12.25 -2.21
C VAL A 34 -6.18 12.01 -0.77
N GLU A 35 -6.63 10.91 -0.18
CA GLU A 35 -6.31 10.56 1.20
C GLU A 35 -4.90 9.99 1.33
N GLY A 36 -4.34 9.42 0.26
CA GLY A 36 -3.04 8.75 0.33
C GLY A 36 -2.35 8.51 -1.01
N PHE A 37 -1.22 7.82 -0.96
CA PHE A 37 -0.44 7.44 -2.14
C PHE A 37 -0.13 5.95 -2.17
N ASP A 38 -0.05 5.40 -3.38
CA ASP A 38 0.53 4.07 -3.64
C ASP A 38 1.88 4.26 -4.34
N VAL A 39 2.93 3.70 -3.75
CA VAL A 39 4.31 3.81 -4.20
C VAL A 39 4.89 2.45 -4.51
N ALA A 40 5.80 2.40 -5.49
CA ALA A 40 6.43 1.17 -5.95
C ALA A 40 7.97 1.17 -5.91
N SER A 41 8.57 2.24 -5.38
CA SER A 41 10.03 2.32 -5.24
C SER A 41 10.43 3.31 -4.15
N ALA A 42 11.69 3.24 -3.70
CA ALA A 42 12.28 4.23 -2.79
C ALA A 42 12.15 5.69 -3.27
N ASN A 43 12.24 5.94 -4.58
CA ASN A 43 12.12 7.29 -5.14
C ASN A 43 10.69 7.82 -5.03
N GLU A 44 9.70 6.97 -5.33
CA GLU A 44 8.28 7.31 -5.18
C GLU A 44 7.90 7.49 -3.71
N MET A 45 8.41 6.64 -2.82
CA MET A 45 8.26 6.80 -1.37
C MET A 45 8.81 8.14 -0.89
N ALA A 46 10.02 8.51 -1.33
CA ALA A 46 10.62 9.80 -0.97
C ALA A 46 9.78 10.97 -1.49
N LEU A 47 9.27 10.88 -2.73
CA LEU A 47 8.39 11.89 -3.30
C LEU A 47 7.08 12.01 -2.49
N ALA A 48 6.43 10.89 -2.16
CA ALA A 48 5.20 10.88 -1.37
C ALA A 48 5.41 11.52 0.01
N LEU A 49 6.46 11.14 0.74
CA LEU A 49 6.78 11.69 2.05
C LEU A 49 7.06 13.21 1.99
N ASN A 50 7.68 13.69 0.91
CA ASN A 50 7.96 15.12 0.72
C ASN A 50 6.69 15.96 0.47
N THR A 51 5.54 15.34 0.16
CA THR A 51 4.29 16.08 -0.01
C THR A 51 3.62 16.48 1.31
N GLY A 52 4.07 15.91 2.44
CA GLY A 52 3.48 16.12 3.76
C GLY A 52 2.25 15.26 4.06
N VAL A 53 1.89 14.30 3.18
CA VAL A 53 0.88 13.28 3.49
C VAL A 53 1.35 12.42 4.66
N SER A 54 0.41 11.99 5.52
CA SER A 54 0.74 11.12 6.64
C SER A 54 1.34 9.82 6.10
N PRO A 55 2.52 9.38 6.59
CA PRO A 55 3.12 8.12 6.14
C PRO A 55 2.20 6.91 6.29
N GLU A 56 1.26 6.97 7.24
CA GLU A 56 0.30 5.90 7.48
C GLU A 56 -0.75 5.75 6.36
N ASP A 57 -0.91 6.78 5.53
CA ASP A 57 -1.77 6.81 4.34
C ASP A 57 -0.98 6.47 3.06
N ILE A 58 0.28 6.02 3.19
CA ILE A 58 1.07 5.58 2.05
C ILE A 58 1.17 4.05 2.04
N SER A 59 0.81 3.44 0.90
CA SER A 59 1.03 2.02 0.63
C SER A 59 2.28 1.82 -0.22
N PHE A 60 3.12 0.86 0.15
CA PHE A 60 4.25 0.43 -0.66
C PHE A 60 3.92 -0.92 -1.31
N ALA A 61 3.55 -0.85 -2.58
CA ALA A 61 3.33 -2.00 -3.45
C ALA A 61 4.54 -2.31 -4.33
N GLY A 62 4.59 -3.50 -4.91
CA GLY A 62 5.61 -3.82 -5.92
C GLY A 62 6.59 -4.90 -5.49
N PRO A 63 7.06 -5.70 -6.46
CA PRO A 63 7.91 -6.85 -6.18
C PRO A 63 9.34 -6.43 -5.85
N GLY A 64 9.99 -7.19 -4.97
CA GLY A 64 11.44 -7.09 -4.77
C GLY A 64 11.88 -5.95 -3.87
N LYS A 65 11.08 -5.57 -2.86
CA LYS A 65 11.45 -4.54 -1.88
C LYS A 65 12.77 -4.91 -1.19
N THR A 66 13.71 -3.98 -1.17
CA THR A 66 15.02 -4.13 -0.50
C THR A 66 14.88 -4.03 1.01
N ASP A 67 15.88 -4.53 1.76
CA ASP A 67 15.85 -4.45 3.22
C ASP A 67 15.81 -3.01 3.73
N GLU A 68 16.49 -2.08 3.05
CA GLU A 68 16.45 -0.66 3.39
C GLU A 68 15.07 -0.04 3.15
N GLU A 69 14.41 -0.41 2.05
CA GLU A 69 13.04 0.01 1.78
C GLU A 69 12.06 -0.51 2.83
N LEU A 70 12.18 -1.79 3.22
CA LEU A 70 11.35 -2.39 4.27
C LEU A 70 11.56 -1.68 5.62
N LYS A 71 12.81 -1.48 6.05
CA LYS A 71 13.09 -0.76 7.31
C LYS A 71 12.48 0.63 7.32
N ARG A 72 12.65 1.36 6.22
CA ARG A 72 12.15 2.74 6.11
C ARG A 72 10.63 2.78 6.16
N ALA A 73 9.97 1.88 5.42
CA ALA A 73 8.51 1.78 5.41
C ALA A 73 7.94 1.35 6.78
N ILE A 74 8.55 0.38 7.47
CA ILE A 74 8.17 -0.04 8.82
C ILE A 74 8.35 1.10 9.82
N SER A 75 9.50 1.79 9.79
CA SER A 75 9.78 2.92 10.67
C SER A 75 8.80 4.07 10.45
N ALA A 76 8.38 4.28 9.21
CA ALA A 76 7.39 5.27 8.84
C ALA A 76 5.95 4.79 9.05
N GLN A 77 5.70 3.57 9.55
CA GLN A 77 4.36 3.00 9.74
C GLN A 77 3.50 2.97 8.46
N MET A 78 4.14 2.83 7.30
CA MET A 78 3.47 2.68 6.00
C MET A 78 2.79 1.30 5.89
N LEU A 79 1.79 1.18 5.01
CA LEU A 79 1.20 -0.11 4.67
C LEU A 79 2.09 -0.83 3.64
N LEU A 80 2.59 -2.02 3.98
CA LEU A 80 3.36 -2.86 3.07
C LEU A 80 2.46 -3.87 2.36
N ASN A 81 2.39 -3.83 1.03
CA ASN A 81 1.72 -4.88 0.26
C ASN A 81 2.69 -6.02 0.04
N VAL A 82 2.43 -7.15 0.70
CA VAL A 82 3.31 -8.31 0.72
C VAL A 82 3.10 -9.14 -0.55
N GLU A 83 4.16 -9.32 -1.32
CA GLU A 83 4.12 -10.03 -2.61
C GLU A 83 4.57 -11.50 -2.49
N SER A 84 5.25 -11.88 -1.41
CA SER A 84 5.72 -13.25 -1.18
C SER A 84 5.87 -13.61 0.31
N LEU A 85 5.87 -14.91 0.61
CA LEU A 85 6.16 -15.41 1.97
C LEU A 85 7.57 -15.03 2.44
N SER A 86 8.55 -15.03 1.53
CA SER A 86 9.92 -14.61 1.85
C SER A 86 10.00 -13.11 2.20
N GLU A 87 9.20 -12.27 1.54
CA GLU A 87 9.08 -10.85 1.89
C GLU A 87 8.43 -10.69 3.26
N LEU A 88 7.37 -11.45 3.57
CA LEU A 88 6.74 -11.45 4.89
C LEU A 88 7.72 -11.79 6.02
N GLN A 89 8.55 -12.82 5.83
CA GLN A 89 9.58 -13.21 6.80
C GLN A 89 10.61 -12.11 7.03
N ARG A 90 11.02 -11.41 5.96
CA ARG A 90 11.93 -10.25 6.06
C ARG A 90 11.27 -9.09 6.78
N ILE A 91 10.00 -8.81 6.53
CA ILE A 91 9.22 -7.79 7.24
C ILE A 91 9.15 -8.11 8.73
N GLN A 92 8.85 -9.36 9.09
CA GLN A 92 8.85 -9.80 10.48
C GLN A 92 10.21 -9.58 11.15
N LEU A 93 11.29 -10.04 10.52
CA LEU A 93 12.65 -9.88 11.04
C LEU A 93 12.98 -8.40 11.33
N TRP A 94 12.64 -7.49 10.42
CA TRP A 94 12.89 -6.06 10.62
C TRP A 94 11.93 -5.42 11.61
N SER A 95 10.67 -5.87 11.66
CA SER A 95 9.68 -5.45 12.66
C SER A 95 10.17 -5.76 14.08
N GLU A 96 10.70 -6.97 14.31
CA GLU A 96 11.29 -7.39 15.59
C GLU A 96 12.56 -6.59 15.92
N LYS A 97 13.48 -6.43 14.95
CA LYS A 97 14.72 -5.67 15.15
C LYS A 97 14.49 -4.19 15.46
N LEU A 98 13.45 -3.59 14.89
CA LEU A 98 13.10 -2.19 15.11
C LEU A 98 12.21 -2.00 16.35
N GLY A 99 11.63 -3.06 16.91
CA GLY A 99 10.64 -2.97 17.98
C GLY A 99 9.34 -2.28 17.55
N LEU A 100 9.03 -2.31 16.25
CA LEU A 100 7.87 -1.65 15.66
C LEU A 100 6.98 -2.68 14.98
N CYS A 101 5.66 -2.61 15.18
CA CYS A 101 4.73 -3.48 14.47
C CYS A 101 4.59 -3.02 13.02
N ALA A 102 4.91 -3.89 12.06
CA ALA A 102 4.71 -3.60 10.64
C ALA A 102 3.24 -3.73 10.25
N ARG A 103 2.74 -2.77 9.46
CA ARG A 103 1.41 -2.84 8.84
C ARG A 103 1.53 -3.53 7.49
N VAL A 104 0.86 -4.65 7.31
CA VAL A 104 0.92 -5.44 6.08
C VAL A 104 -0.46 -5.67 5.47
N SER A 105 -0.50 -5.77 4.14
CA SER A 105 -1.63 -6.29 3.39
C SER A 105 -1.17 -7.48 2.55
N LEU A 106 -1.99 -8.52 2.52
CA LEU A 106 -1.80 -9.67 1.63
C LEU A 106 -2.85 -9.58 0.52
N ARG A 107 -2.58 -10.20 -0.63
CA ARG A 107 -3.60 -10.34 -1.68
C ARG A 107 -4.07 -11.79 -1.72
N ILE A 108 -5.32 -12.00 -1.31
CA ILE A 108 -5.97 -13.32 -1.40
C ILE A 108 -6.91 -13.27 -2.61
N ASN A 109 -6.67 -14.16 -3.58
CA ASN A 109 -7.63 -14.43 -4.65
C ASN A 109 -8.41 -15.69 -4.25
N PRO A 110 -9.64 -15.57 -3.72
CA PRO A 110 -10.46 -16.75 -3.47
C PRO A 110 -10.83 -17.42 -4.80
N ASP A 111 -10.87 -18.75 -4.82
CA ASP A 111 -11.28 -19.55 -5.98
C ASP A 111 -12.79 -19.44 -6.23
N TYR A 112 -13.26 -18.26 -6.63
CA TYR A 112 -14.65 -18.03 -6.98
C TYR A 112 -14.78 -18.01 -8.50
N ASN A 113 -15.13 -19.17 -9.07
CA ASN A 113 -15.44 -19.31 -10.50
C ASN A 113 -16.79 -18.66 -10.83
N LEU A 114 -16.81 -17.36 -11.08
CA LEU A 114 -17.94 -16.71 -11.75
C LEU A 114 -17.84 -16.99 -13.26
N ASN A 115 -18.45 -18.10 -13.69
CA ASN A 115 -18.69 -18.39 -15.10
C ASN A 115 -19.78 -17.46 -15.65
N SER A 116 -19.46 -16.19 -15.89
CA SER A 116 -20.25 -15.34 -16.77
C SER A 116 -19.41 -14.19 -17.33
N SER A 117 -19.03 -14.35 -18.60
CA SER A 117 -18.74 -13.27 -19.57
C SER A 117 -17.53 -12.35 -19.34
N GLY A 118 -16.54 -12.48 -20.24
CA GLY A 118 -15.87 -11.36 -20.92
C GLY A 118 -14.85 -10.53 -20.12
N MET A 119 -13.57 -10.73 -20.44
CA MET A 119 -12.39 -9.92 -20.04
C MET A 119 -11.99 -9.98 -18.54
N LYS A 120 -11.03 -10.86 -18.24
CA LYS A 120 -10.27 -10.84 -16.98
C LYS A 120 -9.23 -9.71 -17.01
N MET A 121 -9.62 -8.49 -16.65
CA MET A 121 -8.71 -7.43 -16.20
C MET A 121 -9.22 -6.90 -14.85
N GLY A 122 -8.64 -7.40 -13.77
CA GLY A 122 -9.01 -7.01 -12.41
C GLY A 122 -9.09 -8.25 -11.53
N GLY A 123 -7.97 -8.63 -10.91
CA GLY A 123 -8.00 -9.66 -9.88
C GLY A 123 -8.77 -9.10 -8.69
N GLY A 124 -9.85 -9.79 -8.31
CA GLY A 124 -10.74 -9.38 -7.23
C GLY A 124 -9.96 -9.04 -5.97
N HIS A 125 -10.07 -7.78 -5.54
CA HIS A 125 -9.55 -7.36 -4.25
C HIS A 125 -10.59 -7.72 -3.19
N VAL A 126 -10.27 -8.69 -2.34
CA VAL A 126 -10.92 -8.79 -1.02
C VAL A 126 -10.05 -7.98 -0.07
N ASN A 127 -10.62 -6.94 0.55
CA ASN A 127 -9.95 -6.16 1.58
C ASN A 127 -9.51 -7.11 2.71
N LEU A 128 -8.21 -7.21 2.93
CA LEU A 128 -7.67 -7.90 4.09
C LEU A 128 -7.64 -6.95 5.28
N VAL A 129 -8.10 -7.48 6.40
CA VAL A 129 -8.06 -6.88 7.72
C VAL A 129 -6.63 -6.44 8.04
N TRP A 130 -6.49 -5.22 8.58
CA TRP A 130 -5.27 -4.76 9.25
C TRP A 130 -4.93 -5.75 10.36
N MET A 131 -4.05 -6.71 10.09
CA MET A 131 -3.55 -7.61 11.11
C MET A 131 -2.21 -7.08 11.60
N PRO A 132 -2.09 -6.71 12.89
CA PRO A 132 -0.78 -6.61 13.50
C PRO A 132 -0.10 -7.97 13.32
N LEU A 133 1.13 -8.02 12.79
CA LEU A 133 1.84 -9.30 12.58
C LEU A 133 1.93 -10.13 13.87
N MET A 134 1.84 -9.47 15.02
CA MET A 134 1.82 -10.10 16.35
C MET A 134 0.64 -11.08 16.55
N PHE A 135 -0.43 -11.00 15.76
CA PHE A 135 -1.59 -11.90 15.84
C PHE A 135 -1.52 -13.14 14.94
N LEU A 136 -0.53 -13.26 14.04
CA LEU A 136 -0.42 -14.38 13.10
C LEU A 136 0.32 -15.61 13.66
N MET A 137 0.68 -15.61 14.96
CA MET A 137 1.50 -16.66 15.58
C MET A 137 0.89 -17.28 16.86
N HIS A 138 -0.44 -17.48 16.91
CA HIS A 138 -1.08 -18.41 17.86
C HIS A 138 -2.09 -19.31 17.14
#